data_AF-A0A4V0WP79-F1
#
_entry.id   AF-A0A4V0WP79-F1
#
_cell.length_a   1.000
_cell.length_b   1.000
_cell.length_c   1.000
_cell.angle_alpha   90.00
_cell.angle_beta   90.00
_cell.angle_gamma   90.00
#
_symmetry.space_group_name_H-M   'P 1'
#
loop_
_entity.id
_entity.type
_entity.pdbx_description
1 polymer ?
#
loop_
_entity_poly.entity_id
_entity_poly.type
_entity_poly.pdbx_seq_one_letter_code
_entity_poly.pdbx_strand_id
1 'polypeptide(L)'
;MKHAEQMYTYCKERGYFSGSDRSFTLKLFEVIEKYLTPEEEVLLCFVGVHNRRSATSNEGFYAYALTNQRLMMGQKKLLGDDIKSLSLQSIQDIRLHKDSTTALLELHTADGPIKIMLTEYESEDIYQSLRHQLFHSVDSSSEKGTPPESAAEQLLKFKEMLDDQLITKEDFEKLKNEILS
;
A
#
# COMPACT_ATOMS: atom_id res chain seq x y z
N MET A 1 11.09 7.56 -4.50
CA MET A 1 12.35 7.23 -3.79
C MET A 1 13.27 6.38 -4.67
N LYS A 2 14.60 6.58 -4.60
CA LYS A 2 15.60 5.84 -5.42
C LYS A 2 16.76 5.23 -4.64
N HIS A 3 17.07 5.73 -3.45
CA HIS A 3 18.20 5.25 -2.63
C HIS A 3 17.74 4.44 -1.42
N ALA A 4 18.55 3.48 -0.97
CA ALA A 4 18.27 2.64 0.19
C ALA A 4 18.03 3.46 1.46
N GLU A 5 18.76 4.55 1.65
CA GLU A 5 18.56 5.47 2.78
C GLU A 5 17.19 6.17 2.75
N GLN A 6 16.69 6.50 1.55
CA GLN A 6 15.35 7.09 1.41
C GLN A 6 14.27 6.06 1.75
N MET A 7 14.42 4.83 1.25
CA MET A 7 13.50 3.72 1.55
C MET A 7 13.49 3.37 3.03
N TYR A 8 14.67 3.32 3.67
CA TYR A 8 14.79 3.13 5.11
C TYR A 8 14.12 4.26 5.89
N THR A 9 14.36 5.52 5.51
CA THR A 9 13.78 6.68 6.18
C THR A 9 12.26 6.67 6.08
N TYR A 10 11.72 6.37 4.90
CA TYR A 10 10.28 6.21 4.68
C TYR A 10 9.65 5.15 5.61
N CYS A 11 10.27 3.98 5.72
CA CYS A 11 9.78 2.91 6.60
C CYS A 11 9.85 3.32 8.08
N LYS A 12 10.94 3.98 8.47
CA LYS A 12 11.14 4.46 9.84
C LYS A 12 10.08 5.49 10.25
N GLU A 13 9.80 6.47 9.38
CA GLU A 13 8.85 7.55 9.67
C GLU A 13 7.39 7.05 9.74
N ARG A 14 7.05 6.00 8.99
CA ARG A 14 5.72 5.37 9.02
C ARG A 14 5.57 4.24 10.04
N GLY A 15 6.65 3.85 10.70
CA GLY A 15 6.64 2.74 11.65
C GLY A 15 6.52 1.36 10.99
N TYR A 16 6.85 1.22 9.70
CA TYR A 16 6.92 -0.06 8.95
C TYR A 16 8.17 -0.89 9.30
N PHE A 17 8.60 -0.76 10.56
CA PHE A 17 9.95 -1.08 10.98
C PHE A 17 10.05 -1.54 12.44
N SER A 18 8.94 -1.94 13.04
CA SER A 18 8.92 -2.30 14.46
C SER A 18 9.95 -3.41 14.78
N GLY A 19 11.02 -3.05 15.49
CA GLY A 19 12.01 -3.98 16.06
C GLY A 19 13.18 -4.42 15.16
N SER A 20 13.39 -3.82 13.98
CA SER A 20 14.45 -4.24 13.05
C SER A 20 15.76 -3.44 13.19
N ASP A 21 16.90 -4.07 12.92
CA ASP A 21 18.22 -3.41 12.92
C ASP A 21 18.42 -2.54 11.66
N ARG A 22 18.96 -1.32 11.83
CA ARG A 22 19.19 -0.38 10.72
C ARG A 22 20.14 -0.95 9.68
N SER A 23 21.26 -1.53 10.10
CA SER A 23 22.27 -2.07 9.17
C SER A 23 21.71 -3.23 8.37
N PHE A 24 20.98 -4.13 9.03
CA PHE A 24 20.29 -5.24 8.38
C PHE A 24 19.31 -4.76 7.30
N THR A 25 18.57 -3.71 7.60
CA THR A 25 17.50 -3.23 6.72
C THR A 25 18.02 -2.47 5.52
N LEU A 26 19.02 -1.63 5.74
CA LEU A 26 19.70 -0.97 4.62
C LEU A 26 20.26 -2.00 3.65
N LYS A 27 20.83 -3.11 4.12
CA LYS A 27 21.28 -4.20 3.23
C LYS A 27 20.16 -4.80 2.39
N LEU A 28 18.92 -4.87 2.89
CA LEU A 28 17.78 -5.33 2.10
C LEU A 28 17.41 -4.29 1.02
N PHE A 29 17.36 -3.01 1.38
CA PHE A 29 17.03 -1.94 0.42
C PHE A 29 18.15 -1.63 -0.57
N GLU A 30 19.42 -1.87 -0.23
CA GLU A 30 20.56 -1.80 -1.16
C GLU A 30 20.39 -2.78 -2.32
N VAL A 31 19.78 -3.94 -2.07
CA VAL A 31 19.42 -4.87 -3.15
C VAL A 31 18.38 -4.22 -4.06
N ILE A 32 17.33 -3.60 -3.53
CA ILE A 32 16.35 -2.90 -4.37
C ILE A 32 17.04 -1.78 -5.18
N GLU A 33 17.78 -0.90 -4.52
CA GLU A 33 18.48 0.23 -5.14
C GLU A 33 19.37 -0.21 -6.31
N LYS A 34 20.14 -1.28 -6.13
CA LYS A 34 21.03 -1.82 -7.16
C LYS A 34 20.31 -2.26 -8.44
N TYR A 35 19.06 -2.71 -8.33
CA TYR A 35 18.28 -3.26 -9.44
C TYR A 35 17.19 -2.31 -9.96
N LEU A 36 17.09 -1.08 -9.42
CA LEU A 36 16.25 -0.04 -9.99
C LEU A 36 16.83 0.45 -11.32
N THR A 37 15.97 0.69 -12.30
CA THR A 37 16.36 1.41 -13.51
C THR A 37 16.39 2.92 -13.26
N PRO A 38 17.09 3.71 -14.08
CA PRO A 38 17.11 5.18 -13.92
C PRO A 38 15.73 5.82 -13.95
N GLU A 39 14.76 5.23 -14.65
CA GLU A 39 13.37 5.70 -14.81
C GLU A 39 12.41 5.12 -13.76
N GLU A 40 12.84 4.15 -12.95
CA GLU A 40 12.04 3.59 -11.87
C GLU A 40 12.08 4.48 -10.63
N GLU A 41 10.91 4.66 -10.03
CA GLU A 41 10.76 5.30 -8.73
C GLU A 41 9.96 4.41 -7.79
N VAL A 42 10.50 4.19 -6.59
CA VAL A 42 9.79 3.50 -5.51
C VAL A 42 8.76 4.45 -4.90
N LEU A 43 7.50 4.02 -4.94
CA LEU A 43 6.31 4.73 -4.44
C LEU A 43 5.96 4.32 -3.00
N LEU A 44 6.19 3.04 -2.68
CA LEU A 44 5.92 2.43 -1.39
C LEU A 44 6.97 1.35 -1.14
N CYS A 45 7.49 1.27 0.09
CA CYS A 45 8.38 0.20 0.50
C CYS A 45 8.15 -0.23 1.95
N PHE A 46 8.47 -1.47 2.26
CA PHE A 46 8.37 -2.06 3.60
C PHE A 46 9.26 -3.31 3.71
N VAL A 47 9.40 -3.87 4.91
CA VAL A 47 10.11 -5.13 5.15
C VAL A 47 9.14 -6.16 5.70
N GLY A 48 9.27 -7.41 5.28
CA GLY A 48 8.44 -8.51 5.78
C GLY A 48 9.10 -9.87 5.62
N VAL A 49 8.59 -10.87 6.35
CA VAL A 49 9.08 -12.25 6.22
C VAL A 49 8.40 -12.92 5.04
N HIS A 50 9.19 -13.35 4.05
CA HIS A 50 8.72 -13.89 2.79
C HIS A 50 8.35 -15.38 2.88
N ASN A 51 7.26 -15.74 2.20
CA ASN A 51 6.70 -17.09 2.07
C ASN A 51 6.63 -17.87 3.38
N ARG A 52 6.05 -17.26 4.42
CA ARG A 52 5.81 -17.94 5.69
C ARG A 52 4.74 -19.03 5.50
N ARG A 53 5.16 -20.29 5.60
CA ARG A 53 4.28 -21.47 5.67
C ARG A 53 3.97 -21.86 7.11
N SER A 54 4.91 -21.61 8.03
CA SER A 54 4.76 -21.81 9.47
C SER A 54 5.75 -20.91 10.24
N ALA A 55 5.72 -20.92 11.58
CA ALA A 55 6.66 -20.15 12.40
C ALA A 55 8.15 -20.45 12.09
N THR A 56 8.47 -21.68 11.69
CA THR A 56 9.84 -22.14 11.40
C THR A 56 10.11 -22.35 9.91
N SER A 57 9.09 -22.27 9.06
CA SER A 57 9.22 -22.44 7.60
C SER A 57 8.94 -21.12 6.89
N ASN A 58 9.99 -20.37 6.58
CA ASN A 58 9.96 -19.13 5.81
C ASN A 58 11.27 -18.94 5.03
N GLU A 59 11.28 -17.97 4.12
CA GLU A 59 12.44 -17.62 3.29
C GLU A 59 13.27 -16.44 3.85
N GLY A 60 12.98 -16.04 5.11
CA GLY A 60 13.60 -14.91 5.79
C GLY A 60 13.00 -13.56 5.40
N PHE A 61 13.64 -12.48 5.86
CA PHE A 61 13.18 -11.11 5.58
C PHE A 61 13.57 -10.65 4.19
N TYR A 62 12.63 -9.97 3.54
CA TYR A 62 12.80 -9.29 2.27
C TYR A 62 12.40 -7.82 2.42
N ALA A 63 13.09 -6.94 1.70
CA ALA A 63 12.56 -5.63 1.37
C ALA A 63 11.57 -5.79 0.22
N TYR A 64 10.43 -5.12 0.33
CA TYR A 64 9.44 -4.99 -0.73
C TYR A 64 9.41 -3.54 -1.18
N ALA A 65 9.40 -3.33 -2.49
CA ALA A 65 9.32 -2.00 -3.09
C ALA A 65 8.35 -2.04 -4.26
N LEU A 66 7.24 -1.32 -4.12
CA LEU A 66 6.34 -1.04 -5.23
C LEU A 66 6.87 0.19 -5.98
N THR A 67 7.23 0.00 -7.24
CA THR A 67 7.63 1.09 -8.13
C THR A 67 6.49 1.51 -9.03
N ASN A 68 6.70 2.59 -9.78
CA ASN A 68 5.85 2.98 -10.90
C ASN A 68 5.82 1.95 -12.06
N GLN A 69 6.56 0.83 -11.99
CA GLN A 69 6.63 -0.17 -13.06
C GLN A 69 6.34 -1.61 -12.58
N ARG A 70 6.73 -1.98 -11.37
CA ARG A 70 6.68 -3.36 -10.87
C ARG A 70 6.79 -3.43 -9.35
N LEU A 71 6.42 -4.57 -8.78
CA LEU A 71 6.75 -4.90 -7.40
C LEU A 71 8.09 -5.64 -7.38
N MET A 72 9.02 -5.18 -6.55
CA MET A 72 10.34 -5.79 -6.35
C MET A 72 10.44 -6.37 -4.95
N MET A 73 11.14 -7.51 -4.82
CA MET A 73 11.41 -8.18 -3.55
C MET A 73 12.90 -8.47 -3.48
N GLY A 74 13.60 -7.81 -2.56
CA GLY A 74 15.05 -7.87 -2.44
C GLY A 74 15.51 -8.45 -1.11
N GLN A 75 16.45 -9.38 -1.16
CA GLN A 75 17.11 -9.92 0.02
C GLN A 75 18.61 -10.08 -0.21
N LYS A 76 19.40 -9.61 0.75
CA LYS A 76 20.84 -9.88 0.77
C LYS A 76 21.09 -11.30 1.26
N LYS A 77 21.74 -12.13 0.44
CA LYS A 77 22.18 -13.48 0.85
C LYS A 77 23.67 -13.45 1.21
N LEU A 78 24.15 -14.53 1.83
CA LEU A 78 25.58 -14.70 2.09
C LEU A 78 26.40 -14.67 0.79
N LEU A 79 25.86 -15.28 -0.26
CA LEU A 79 26.42 -15.28 -1.61
C LEU A 79 25.44 -14.57 -2.54
N GLY A 80 25.76 -13.33 -2.88
CA GLY A 80 25.00 -12.54 -3.85
C GLY A 80 23.71 -11.94 -3.31
N ASP A 81 22.88 -11.50 -4.25
CA ASP A 81 21.60 -10.86 -4.00
C ASP A 81 20.49 -11.78 -4.52
N ASP A 82 19.40 -11.91 -3.76
CA ASP A 82 18.16 -12.55 -4.21
C ASP A 82 17.18 -11.44 -4.56
N ILE A 83 16.79 -11.36 -5.83
CA ILE A 83 15.91 -10.33 -6.36
C ILE A 83 14.79 -10.99 -7.17
N LYS A 84 13.55 -10.72 -6.76
CA LYS A 84 12.34 -11.14 -7.48
C LYS A 84 11.60 -9.90 -7.95
N SER A 85 10.90 -10.04 -9.07
CA SER A 85 10.14 -8.94 -9.66
C SER A 85 8.82 -9.46 -10.21
N LEU A 86 7.74 -8.72 -9.94
CA LEU A 86 6.40 -8.99 -10.44
C LEU A 86 5.85 -7.79 -11.19
N SER A 87 5.31 -8.04 -12.38
CA SER A 87 4.51 -7.04 -13.09
C SER A 87 3.31 -6.64 -12.25
N LEU A 88 2.97 -5.35 -12.20
CA LEU A 88 1.78 -4.87 -11.49
C LEU A 88 0.50 -5.58 -11.98
N GLN A 89 0.44 -5.88 -13.29
CA GLN A 89 -0.69 -6.56 -13.93
C GLN A 89 -0.83 -8.04 -13.51
N SER A 90 0.22 -8.65 -12.96
CA SER A 90 0.17 -10.03 -12.48
C SER A 90 -0.47 -10.16 -11.10
N ILE A 91 -0.64 -9.06 -10.37
CA ILE A 91 -1.27 -9.04 -9.04
C ILE A 91 -2.77 -8.91 -9.24
N GLN A 92 -3.50 -9.99 -8.95
CA GLN A 92 -4.94 -10.11 -9.18
C GLN A 92 -5.77 -9.64 -7.98
N ASP A 93 -5.26 -9.87 -6.78
CA ASP A 93 -5.94 -9.55 -5.52
C ASP A 93 -4.90 -9.39 -4.42
N ILE A 94 -5.25 -8.65 -3.37
CA ILE A 94 -4.46 -8.54 -2.15
C ILE A 94 -5.36 -8.78 -0.95
N ARG A 95 -4.88 -9.56 0.02
CA ARG A 95 -5.63 -9.91 1.23
C ARG A 95 -4.79 -9.68 2.46
N LEU A 96 -5.46 -9.26 3.54
CA LEU A 96 -4.83 -9.09 4.84
C LEU A 96 -5.57 -9.92 5.88
N HIS A 97 -4.83 -10.79 6.56
CA HIS A 97 -5.32 -11.56 7.70
C HIS A 97 -4.56 -11.12 8.94
N LYS A 98 -5.27 -10.61 9.96
CA LYS A 98 -4.65 -10.16 11.21
C LYS A 98 -4.88 -11.18 12.32
N ASP A 99 -3.80 -11.47 13.04
CA ASP A 99 -3.82 -12.13 14.34
C ASP A 99 -3.44 -11.12 15.43
N SER A 100 -3.37 -11.54 16.69
CA SER A 100 -3.17 -10.64 17.84
C SER A 100 -1.82 -9.89 17.85
N THR A 101 -0.80 -10.38 17.15
CA THR A 101 0.56 -9.79 17.16
C THR A 101 1.20 -9.70 15.78
N THR A 102 0.63 -10.40 14.79
CA THR A 102 1.18 -10.50 13.44
C THR A 102 0.05 -10.37 12.44
N ALA A 103 0.39 -9.99 11.21
CA ALA A 103 -0.52 -10.05 10.09
C ALA A 103 0.10 -10.80 8.92
N LEU A 104 -0.73 -11.47 8.13
CA LEU A 104 -0.38 -12.14 6.89
C LEU A 104 -0.98 -11.36 5.72
N LEU A 105 -0.13 -10.67 4.98
CA LEU A 105 -0.45 -10.04 3.71
C LEU A 105 -0.23 -11.05 2.59
N GLU A 106 -1.27 -11.35 1.81
CA GLU A 106 -1.22 -12.24 0.66
C GLU A 106 -1.37 -11.43 -0.64
N LEU A 107 -0.42 -11.58 -1.55
CA LEU A 107 -0.50 -11.05 -2.92
C LEU A 107 -0.85 -12.22 -3.85
N HIS A 108 -2.04 -12.22 -4.41
CA HIS A 108 -2.51 -13.30 -5.28
C HIS A 108 -2.08 -13.04 -6.72
N THR A 109 -1.40 -14.02 -7.31
CA THR A 109 -0.99 -14.03 -8.71
C THR A 109 -1.48 -15.30 -9.41
N ALA A 110 -1.35 -15.37 -10.74
CA ALA A 110 -1.66 -16.58 -11.50
C ALA A 110 -0.83 -17.80 -11.07
N ASP A 111 0.40 -17.57 -10.60
CA ASP A 111 1.33 -18.62 -10.16
C ASP A 111 1.12 -19.01 -8.68
N GLY A 112 0.17 -18.37 -8.00
CA GLY A 112 -0.17 -18.61 -6.60
C GLY A 112 0.06 -17.38 -5.70
N PRO A 113 -0.30 -17.48 -4.41
CA PRO A 113 -0.16 -16.39 -3.46
C PRO A 113 1.27 -16.25 -2.94
N ILE A 114 1.78 -15.02 -2.91
CA ILE A 114 2.96 -14.64 -2.13
C ILE A 114 2.49 -14.25 -0.74
N LYS A 115 3.06 -14.88 0.29
CA LYS A 115 2.64 -14.72 1.68
C LYS A 115 3.69 -13.96 2.47
N ILE A 116 3.34 -12.76 2.93
CA ILE A 116 4.24 -11.84 3.62
C ILE A 116 3.75 -11.66 5.04
N MET A 117 4.57 -12.07 6.01
CA MET A 117 4.25 -11.78 7.40
C MET A 117 4.81 -10.41 7.79
N LEU A 118 3.94 -9.61 8.41
CA LEU A 118 4.18 -8.28 8.97
C LEU A 118 3.83 -8.28 10.46
N THR A 119 4.20 -7.21 11.18
CA THR A 119 3.60 -6.97 12.50
C THR A 119 2.19 -6.39 12.35
N GLU A 120 1.34 -6.55 13.37
CA GLU A 120 -0.04 -6.04 13.31
C GLU A 120 -0.06 -4.52 13.09
N TYR A 121 0.84 -3.79 13.75
CA TYR A 121 0.91 -2.32 13.76
C TYR A 121 1.00 -1.68 12.37
N GLU A 122 1.91 -2.18 11.53
CA GLU A 122 2.21 -1.61 10.20
C GLU A 122 1.30 -2.19 9.09
N SER A 123 0.67 -3.32 9.36
CA SER A 123 0.04 -4.14 8.33
C SER A 123 -1.13 -3.47 7.60
N GLU A 124 -1.93 -2.67 8.31
CA GLU A 124 -3.09 -1.99 7.72
C GLU A 124 -2.65 -0.90 6.74
N ASP A 125 -1.75 -0.01 7.16
CA ASP A 125 -1.30 1.11 6.30
C ASP A 125 -0.55 0.58 5.07
N ILE A 126 0.25 -0.48 5.22
CA ILE A 126 0.89 -1.17 4.09
C ILE A 126 -0.16 -1.73 3.14
N TYR A 127 -1.17 -2.45 3.66
CA TYR A 127 -2.23 -3.04 2.84
C TYR A 127 -3.02 -1.97 2.08
N GLN A 128 -3.47 -0.91 2.76
CA GLN A 128 -4.24 0.17 2.16
C GLN A 128 -3.40 0.93 1.12
N SER A 129 -2.13 1.21 1.43
CA SER A 129 -1.20 1.85 0.49
C SER A 129 -0.97 0.99 -0.75
N LEU A 130 -0.75 -0.33 -0.59
CA LEU A 130 -0.63 -1.26 -1.72
C LEU A 130 -1.92 -1.28 -2.54
N ARG A 131 -3.09 -1.37 -1.89
CA ARG A 131 -4.39 -1.42 -2.55
C ARG A 131 -4.60 -0.18 -3.42
N HIS A 132 -4.36 0.98 -2.83
CA HIS A 132 -4.47 2.26 -3.51
C HIS A 132 -3.51 2.32 -4.70
N GLN A 133 -2.23 2.02 -4.50
CA GLN A 133 -1.25 2.15 -5.59
C GLN A 133 -1.47 1.12 -6.73
N LEU A 134 -2.00 -0.07 -6.44
CA LEU A 134 -2.21 -1.13 -7.44
C LEU A 134 -3.55 -1.02 -8.18
N PHE A 135 -4.63 -0.62 -7.50
CA PHE A 135 -5.99 -0.75 -8.03
C PHE A 135 -6.72 0.59 -8.18
N HIS A 136 -6.19 1.69 -7.65
CA HIS A 136 -6.85 3.00 -7.76
C HIS A 136 -6.81 3.57 -9.20
N SER A 137 -6.10 2.92 -10.13
CA SER A 137 -6.17 3.20 -11.57
C SER A 137 -7.31 2.49 -12.30
N VAL A 138 -7.99 1.53 -11.65
CA VAL A 138 -9.15 0.81 -12.21
C VAL A 138 -10.47 1.49 -11.82
N ASP A 139 -10.44 2.32 -10.77
CA ASP A 139 -11.60 3.01 -10.21
C ASP A 139 -11.66 4.52 -10.54
N SER A 140 -11.07 4.96 -11.65
CA SER A 140 -11.42 6.26 -12.27
C SER A 140 -12.83 6.27 -12.91
N SER A 141 -13.67 5.30 -12.54
CA SER A 141 -15.12 5.31 -12.69
C SER A 141 -15.88 5.11 -11.36
N SER A 142 -15.22 5.14 -10.20
CA SER A 142 -15.87 5.03 -8.88
C SER A 142 -15.09 5.79 -7.79
N GLU A 143 -15.21 7.12 -7.74
CA GLU A 143 -14.76 7.87 -6.57
C GLU A 143 -15.66 7.53 -5.34
N LYS A 144 -14.99 7.17 -4.23
CA LYS A 144 -15.46 7.17 -2.82
C LYS A 144 -16.67 6.30 -2.46
N GLY A 145 -16.38 5.07 -2.03
CA GLY A 145 -17.28 4.26 -1.19
C GLY A 145 -17.17 4.61 0.30
N THR A 146 -17.67 5.78 0.70
CA THR A 146 -18.46 5.88 1.93
C THR A 146 -19.73 5.04 1.70
N PRO A 147 -20.37 4.38 2.69
CA PRO A 147 -21.71 3.81 2.48
C PRO A 147 -22.62 4.87 1.82
N PRO A 148 -23.56 4.49 0.95
CA PRO A 148 -24.32 5.44 0.13
C PRO A 148 -24.92 6.52 1.03
N GLU A 149 -24.36 7.72 0.91
CA GLU A 149 -24.73 8.87 1.72
C GLU A 149 -26.18 9.19 1.39
N SER A 150 -27.05 9.12 2.40
CA SER A 150 -28.48 9.33 2.21
C SER A 150 -28.73 10.73 1.64
N ALA A 151 -29.81 10.91 0.87
CA ALA A 151 -30.20 12.24 0.37
C ALA A 151 -30.21 13.31 1.49
N ALA A 152 -30.52 12.91 2.72
CA ALA A 152 -30.50 13.79 3.89
C ALA A 152 -29.08 14.26 4.29
N GLU A 153 -28.07 13.40 4.22
CA GLU A 153 -26.68 13.71 4.57
C GLU A 153 -26.02 14.59 3.51
N GLN A 154 -26.30 14.35 2.22
CA GLN A 154 -25.83 15.21 1.12
C GLN A 154 -26.42 16.62 1.22
N LEU A 155 -27.72 16.72 1.52
CA LEU A 155 -28.37 18.02 1.75
C LEU A 155 -27.84 18.74 2.98
N LEU A 156 -27.40 18.01 4.02
CA LEU A 156 -26.81 18.60 5.22
C LEU A 156 -25.46 19.27 4.90
N LYS A 157 -24.57 18.60 4.15
CA LYS A 157 -23.28 19.17 3.73
C LYS A 157 -23.44 20.40 2.84
N PHE A 158 -24.35 20.37 1.88
CA PHE A 158 -24.61 21.53 1.03
C PHE A 158 -25.19 22.70 1.84
N LYS A 159 -25.97 22.39 2.88
CA LYS A 159 -26.47 23.42 3.79
C LYS A 159 -25.34 24.04 4.61
N GLU A 160 -24.41 23.23 5.12
CA GLU A 160 -23.21 23.73 5.81
C GLU A 160 -22.38 24.62 4.89
N MET A 161 -22.17 24.24 3.62
CA MET A 161 -21.47 25.07 2.63
C MET A 161 -22.19 26.38 2.33
N LEU A 162 -23.53 26.41 2.34
CA LEU A 162 -24.32 27.62 2.18
C LEU A 162 -24.19 28.54 3.41
N ASP A 163 -24.24 27.97 4.60
CA ASP A 163 -24.10 28.68 5.88
C ASP A 163 -22.69 29.27 6.02
N ASP A 164 -21.66 28.57 5.52
CA ASP A 164 -20.27 29.03 5.42
C ASP A 164 -20.02 29.99 4.23
N GLN A 165 -21.07 30.36 3.47
CA GLN A 165 -21.01 31.24 2.29
C GLN A 165 -20.06 30.75 1.18
N LEU A 166 -19.78 29.44 1.14
CA LEU A 166 -18.97 28.80 0.09
C LEU A 166 -19.77 28.59 -1.21
N ILE A 167 -21.10 28.50 -1.11
CA ILE A 167 -22.02 28.40 -2.24
C ILE A 167 -23.17 29.41 -2.09
N THR A 168 -23.85 29.72 -3.19
CA THR A 168 -25.02 30.61 -3.15
C THR A 168 -26.31 29.82 -2.87
N LYS A 169 -27.36 30.54 -2.46
CA LYS A 169 -28.70 29.95 -2.28
C LYS A 169 -29.24 29.35 -3.58
N GLU A 170 -28.89 29.92 -4.73
CA GLU A 170 -29.30 29.40 -6.04
C GLU A 170 -28.59 28.07 -6.37
N ASP A 171 -27.30 27.96 -6.04
CA ASP A 171 -26.54 26.72 -6.21
C ASP A 171 -27.08 25.61 -5.30
N PHE A 172 -27.40 25.94 -4.05
CA PHE A 172 -28.01 25.01 -3.11
C PHE A 172 -29.35 24.45 -3.60
N GLU A 173 -30.25 25.29 -4.13
CA GLU A 173 -31.56 24.83 -4.62
C GLU A 173 -31.44 23.98 -5.90
N LYS A 174 -30.48 24.27 -6.79
CA LYS A 174 -30.22 23.40 -7.95
C LYS A 174 -29.76 22.02 -7.51
N LEU A 175 -28.76 21.96 -6.63
CA LEU A 175 -28.21 20.71 -6.10
C LEU A 175 -29.25 19.89 -5.31
N LYS A 176 -30.10 20.57 -4.53
CA LYS A 176 -31.19 19.93 -3.79
C LYS A 176 -32.23 19.28 -4.70
N ASN A 177 -32.56 19.93 -5.82
CA ASN A 177 -33.50 19.37 -6.79
C ASN A 177 -32.91 18.16 -7.53
N GLU A 178 -31.61 18.16 -7.81
CA GLU A 178 -30.91 17.02 -8.42
C GLU A 178 -30.84 15.80 -7.49
N ILE A 179 -30.76 16.01 -6.16
CA ILE A 179 -30.73 14.91 -5.18
C ILE A 179 -32.12 14.31 -4.91
N LEU A 180 -33.17 15.12 -5.02
CA LEU A 180 -34.55 14.72 -4.67
C LEU A 180 -35.43 14.34 -5.87
N SER A 181 -34.90 14.42 -7.10
CA SER A 181 -35.55 13.99 -8.35
C SER A 181 -35.40 12.50 -8.62
#